data_AF-A0A7S2N058-F1
#
_entry.id   AF-A0A7S2N058-F1
#
_cell.length_a   1.000
_cell.length_b   1.000
_cell.length_c   1.000
_cell.angle_alpha   90.00
_cell.angle_beta   90.00
_cell.angle_gamma   90.00
#
_symmetry.space_group_name_H-M   'P 1'
#
loop_
_entity.id
_entity.type
_entity.pdbx_description
1 polymer ?
#
loop_
_entity_poly.entity_id
_entity_poly.type
_entity_poly.pdbx_seq_one_letter_code
_entity_poly.pdbx_strand_id
1 'polypeptide(L)'
;DEYAACVTRNASTTPTTCDPNMLLPYIYQMSASCVDTLTTALSSGVALEQSAYCPCYLQINSTTAQSFTCLANSVSTVTVADEYAACVTRNASTTPTTCDPNMLLPYIYQMSASCVDTLTTALSSGVALEQSAYCPCYLQINSTTAQSFTCLANSVSTVTVADEYAACV
;
A
#
# COMPACT_ATOMS: atom_id res chain seq x y z
N ASP A 1 -20.41 -17.96 -48.91
CA ASP A 1 -20.14 -18.67 -47.64
C ASP A 1 -18.68 -18.54 -47.21
N GLU A 2 -18.53 -18.23 -45.93
CA GLU A 2 -17.46 -18.69 -45.01
C GLU A 2 -15.99 -18.26 -45.15
N TYR A 3 -15.66 -17.14 -45.82
CA TYR A 3 -14.28 -16.59 -45.76
C TYR A 3 -14.16 -15.17 -45.18
N ALA A 4 -15.22 -14.63 -44.57
CA ALA A 4 -15.21 -13.30 -43.95
C ALA A 4 -15.23 -13.31 -42.40
N ALA A 5 -15.10 -14.48 -41.76
CA ALA A 5 -15.29 -14.62 -40.30
C ALA A 5 -13.99 -14.85 -39.50
N CYS A 6 -12.81 -14.70 -40.12
CA CYS A 6 -11.52 -14.94 -39.45
C CYS A 6 -10.74 -13.65 -39.12
N VAL A 7 -11.41 -12.50 -39.01
CA VAL A 7 -10.77 -11.21 -38.63
C VAL A 7 -11.66 -10.39 -37.71
N THR A 8 -12.15 -10.93 -36.60
CA THR A 8 -12.69 -10.14 -35.46
C THR A 8 -12.87 -11.00 -34.20
N ARG A 9 -11.80 -11.68 -33.76
CA ARG A 9 -11.69 -12.07 -32.33
C ARG A 9 -10.38 -11.57 -31.72
N ASN A 10 -10.06 -10.31 -31.97
CA ASN A 10 -9.52 -9.53 -30.86
C ASN A 10 -10.74 -9.12 -30.04
N ALA A 11 -11.09 -9.95 -29.06
CA ALA A 11 -11.89 -9.47 -27.95
C ALA A 11 -11.12 -8.25 -27.42
N SER A 12 -11.67 -7.06 -27.66
CA SER A 12 -11.25 -5.87 -26.96
C SER A 12 -11.54 -6.17 -25.49
N THR A 13 -10.55 -6.67 -24.76
CA THR A 13 -10.64 -6.97 -23.33
C THR A 13 -10.61 -5.66 -22.57
N THR A 14 -11.63 -4.84 -22.78
CA THR A 14 -11.87 -3.68 -21.95
C THR A 14 -12.10 -4.22 -20.53
N PRO A 15 -11.30 -3.83 -19.54
CA PRO A 15 -11.45 -4.35 -18.19
C PRO A 15 -12.88 -4.07 -17.69
N THR A 16 -13.50 -5.06 -17.05
CA THR A 16 -14.82 -4.89 -16.44
C THR A 16 -14.68 -4.27 -15.06
N THR A 17 -15.73 -3.61 -14.56
CA THR A 17 -15.78 -3.15 -13.16
C THR A 17 -15.71 -4.32 -12.20
N CYS A 18 -14.95 -4.19 -11.12
CA CYS A 18 -14.86 -5.19 -10.07
C CYS A 18 -16.22 -5.40 -9.39
N ASP A 19 -16.50 -6.63 -8.96
CA ASP A 19 -17.58 -6.86 -8.01
C ASP A 19 -17.23 -6.10 -6.71
N PRO A 20 -18.12 -5.23 -6.18
CA PRO A 20 -17.87 -4.51 -4.93
C PRO A 20 -17.44 -5.43 -3.78
N ASN A 21 -17.95 -6.66 -3.74
CA ASN A 21 -17.60 -7.65 -2.72
C ASN A 21 -16.14 -8.13 -2.80
N MET A 22 -15.45 -7.89 -3.92
CA MET A 22 -14.02 -8.19 -4.04
C MET A 22 -13.14 -7.12 -3.39
N LEU A 23 -13.52 -5.85 -3.47
CA LEU A 23 -12.71 -4.74 -2.95
C LEU A 23 -13.04 -4.40 -1.49
N LEU A 24 -14.32 -4.47 -1.10
CA LEU A 24 -14.80 -4.08 0.22
C LEU A 24 -14.07 -4.78 1.39
N PRO A 25 -13.75 -6.09 1.36
CA PRO A 25 -13.05 -6.75 2.47
C PRO A 25 -11.66 -6.16 2.76
N TYR A 26 -10.99 -5.64 1.73
CA TYR A 26 -9.68 -5.02 1.85
C TYR A 26 -9.79 -3.55 2.25
N ILE A 27 -10.80 -2.85 1.75
CA ILE A 27 -11.09 -1.47 2.14
C ILE A 27 -11.43 -1.41 3.63
N TYR A 28 -12.24 -2.33 4.16
CA TYR A 28 -12.59 -2.35 5.58
C TYR A 28 -11.45 -2.71 6.54
N GLN A 29 -10.30 -3.12 6.03
CA GLN A 29 -9.08 -3.35 6.82
C GLN A 29 -8.18 -2.11 6.88
N MET A 30 -8.51 -1.05 6.14
CA MET A 30 -7.76 0.20 6.11
C MET A 30 -8.09 1.10 7.31
N SER A 31 -7.36 2.21 7.44
CA SER A 31 -7.73 3.31 8.33
C SER A 31 -9.16 3.80 8.04
N ALA A 32 -9.87 4.27 9.08
CA ALA A 32 -11.24 4.76 8.94
C ALA A 32 -11.37 5.86 7.87
N SER A 33 -10.39 6.76 7.78
CA SER A 33 -10.33 7.79 6.73
C SER A 33 -10.28 7.21 5.32
N CYS A 34 -9.60 6.07 5.14
CA CYS A 34 -9.48 5.39 3.87
C CYS A 34 -10.70 4.57 3.51
N VAL A 35 -11.35 3.97 4.51
CA VAL A 35 -12.68 3.36 4.34
C VAL A 35 -13.64 4.40 3.77
N ASP A 36 -13.77 5.56 4.43
CA ASP A 36 -14.70 6.61 4.02
C ASP A 36 -14.36 7.16 2.63
N THR A 37 -13.07 7.42 2.38
CA THR A 37 -12.59 7.94 1.08
C THR A 37 -12.90 6.97 -0.06
N LEU A 38 -12.51 5.70 0.07
CA LEU A 38 -12.66 4.73 -1.01
C LEU A 38 -14.10 4.25 -1.18
N THR A 39 -14.85 4.04 -0.09
CA THR A 39 -16.28 3.67 -0.21
C THR A 39 -17.07 4.79 -0.89
N THR A 40 -16.80 6.05 -0.55
CA THR A 40 -17.40 7.22 -1.23
C THR A 40 -16.98 7.28 -2.71
N ALA A 41 -15.70 7.04 -3.03
CA ALA A 41 -15.21 7.01 -4.40
C ALA A 41 -15.91 5.95 -5.25
N LEU A 42 -16.07 4.75 -4.68
CA LEU A 42 -16.70 3.62 -5.35
C LEU A 42 -18.20 3.86 -5.54
N SER A 43 -18.89 4.47 -4.57
CA SER A 43 -20.35 4.69 -4.63
C SER A 43 -20.76 5.92 -5.44
N SER A 44 -19.94 6.98 -5.45
CA SER A 44 -20.30 8.26 -6.08
C SER A 44 -20.04 8.31 -7.58
N GLY A 45 -19.25 7.37 -8.13
CA GLY A 45 -18.83 7.41 -9.53
C GLY A 45 -18.04 8.67 -9.88
N VAL A 46 -17.46 9.33 -8.88
CA VAL A 46 -16.61 10.50 -9.07
C VAL A 46 -15.17 10.03 -9.15
N ALA A 47 -14.46 10.45 -10.20
CA ALA A 47 -13.02 10.27 -10.28
C ALA A 47 -12.37 11.08 -9.17
N LEU A 48 -11.90 10.41 -8.11
CA LEU A 48 -11.07 11.06 -7.11
C LEU A 48 -9.71 11.39 -7.71
N GLU A 49 -9.18 12.54 -7.32
CA GLU A 49 -7.79 12.89 -7.59
C GLU A 49 -6.88 11.80 -6.99
N GLN A 50 -5.86 11.39 -7.76
CA GLN A 50 -4.96 10.30 -7.36
C GLN A 50 -4.24 10.55 -6.03
N SER A 51 -4.00 11.81 -5.68
CA SER A 51 -3.46 12.19 -4.36
C SER A 51 -4.38 11.84 -3.18
N ALA A 52 -5.69 11.76 -3.39
CA ALA A 52 -6.66 11.47 -2.33
C ALA A 52 -6.78 9.97 -2.04
N TYR A 53 -6.69 9.12 -3.06
CA TYR A 53 -6.88 7.68 -2.89
C TYR A 53 -5.56 6.88 -2.74
N CYS A 54 -4.42 7.40 -3.19
CA CYS A 54 -3.17 6.65 -3.17
C CYS A 54 -2.70 6.21 -1.78
N PRO A 55 -2.77 7.05 -0.73
CA PRO A 55 -2.44 6.61 0.63
C PRO A 55 -3.29 5.43 1.10
N CYS A 56 -4.48 5.25 0.53
CA CYS A 56 -5.40 4.17 0.88
C CYS A 56 -5.10 2.88 0.11
N TYR A 57 -4.88 2.96 -1.21
CA TYR A 57 -4.48 1.76 -1.96
C TYR A 57 -3.17 1.16 -1.47
N LEU A 58 -2.23 1.98 -0.98
CA LEU A 58 -0.97 1.52 -0.41
C LEU A 58 -1.11 0.78 0.93
N GLN A 59 -2.29 0.79 1.56
CA GLN A 59 -2.58 -0.05 2.74
C GLN A 59 -2.97 -1.49 2.36
N ILE A 60 -3.25 -1.76 1.08
CA ILE A 60 -3.44 -3.12 0.57
C ILE A 60 -2.07 -3.72 0.26
N ASN A 61 -1.87 -4.99 0.61
CA ASN A 61 -0.64 -5.68 0.21
C ASN A 61 -0.49 -5.69 -1.33
N SER A 62 0.76 -5.64 -1.80
CA SER A 62 1.05 -5.50 -3.23
C SER A 62 0.51 -6.66 -4.06
N THR A 63 0.62 -7.90 -3.57
CA THR A 63 0.15 -9.10 -4.28
C THR A 63 -1.36 -9.10 -4.50
N THR A 64 -2.13 -8.70 -3.50
CA THR A 64 -3.59 -8.58 -3.61
C THR A 64 -3.94 -7.42 -4.52
N ALA A 65 -3.33 -6.25 -4.33
CA ALA A 65 -3.62 -5.08 -5.17
C ALA A 65 -3.36 -5.37 -6.66
N GLN A 66 -2.26 -6.06 -6.97
CA GLN A 66 -1.91 -6.49 -8.34
C GLN A 66 -2.84 -7.58 -8.89
N SER A 67 -3.57 -8.31 -8.05
CA SER A 67 -4.53 -9.31 -8.49
C SER A 67 -5.84 -8.71 -9.04
N PHE A 68 -6.13 -7.44 -8.73
CA PHE A 68 -7.33 -6.76 -9.20
C PHE A 68 -7.15 -6.19 -10.61
N THR A 69 -7.36 -7.04 -11.61
CA THR A 69 -7.29 -6.67 -13.05
C THR A 69 -8.60 -6.07 -13.58
N CYS A 70 -9.43 -5.53 -12.69
CA CYS A 70 -10.74 -4.95 -12.97
C CYS A 70 -10.76 -3.45 -12.64
N LEU A 71 -11.72 -2.71 -13.18
CA LEU A 71 -11.90 -1.28 -12.91
C LEU A 71 -12.53 -1.09 -11.53
N ALA A 72 -12.09 -0.09 -10.77
CA ALA A 72 -12.65 0.19 -9.44
C ALA A 72 -14.15 0.54 -9.52
N ASN A 73 -14.55 1.36 -10.49
CA ASN A 73 -15.93 1.71 -10.77
C ASN A 73 -16.15 1.89 -12.28
N SER A 74 -17.34 2.34 -12.69
CA SER A 74 -17.69 2.54 -14.11
C SER A 74 -17.04 3.76 -14.77
N VAL A 75 -16.44 4.67 -13.99
CA VAL A 75 -15.76 5.87 -14.51
C VAL A 75 -14.23 5.72 -14.55
N SER A 76 -13.68 4.71 -13.86
CA SER A 76 -12.26 4.36 -13.94
C SER A 76 -11.87 3.97 -15.37
N THR A 77 -10.71 4.44 -15.82
CA THR A 77 -10.16 4.15 -17.15
C THR A 77 -9.03 3.12 -17.12
N VAL A 78 -8.55 2.78 -15.93
CA VAL A 78 -7.46 1.82 -15.67
C VAL A 78 -7.86 0.87 -14.55
N THR A 79 -7.18 -0.26 -14.44
CA THR A 79 -7.50 -1.27 -13.42
C THR A 79 -7.04 -0.83 -12.03
N VAL A 80 -7.59 -1.44 -10.98
CA VAL A 80 -7.12 -1.21 -9.60
C VAL A 80 -5.63 -1.55 -9.45
N ALA A 81 -5.15 -2.60 -10.13
CA ALA A 81 -3.73 -2.94 -10.17
C ALA A 81 -2.87 -1.81 -10.78
N ASP A 82 -3.34 -1.19 -11.86
CA ASP A 82 -2.66 -0.07 -12.51
C ASP A 82 -2.66 1.19 -11.61
N GLU A 83 -3.80 1.48 -10.95
CA GLU A 83 -3.88 2.60 -9.99
C GLU A 83 -2.91 2.38 -8.82
N TYR A 84 -2.84 1.16 -8.28
CA TYR A 84 -1.87 0.80 -7.24
C TYR A 84 -0.42 1.01 -7.71
N ALA A 85 -0.07 0.55 -8.91
CA ALA A 85 1.27 0.72 -9.47
C ALA A 85 1.63 2.21 -9.67
N ALA A 86 0.67 3.02 -10.12
CA ALA A 86 0.83 4.46 -10.23
C ALA A 86 1.04 5.12 -8.86
N CYS A 87 0.32 4.68 -7.83
CA CYS A 87 0.50 5.14 -6.45
C CYS A 87 1.88 4.80 -5.90
N VAL A 88 2.36 3.57 -6.11
CA VAL A 88 3.72 3.16 -5.71
C VAL A 88 4.77 4.04 -6.39
N THR A 89 4.65 4.24 -7.70
CA THR A 89 5.60 5.05 -8.50
C THR A 89 5.63 6.50 -8.04
N ARG A 90 4.45 7.09 -7.79
CA ARG A 90 4.33 8.47 -7.31
C ARG A 90 4.88 8.62 -5.91
N ASN A 91 4.58 7.68 -5.01
CA ASN A 91 5.05 7.72 -3.64
C ASN A 91 6.58 7.59 -3.55
N ALA A 92 7.18 6.78 -4.43
CA ALA A 92 8.64 6.73 -4.60
C ALA A 92 9.23 8.06 -5.12
N SER A 93 8.42 8.93 -5.73
CA SER A 93 8.84 10.25 -6.24
C SER A 93 8.58 11.41 -5.26
N THR A 94 7.88 11.16 -4.15
CA THR A 94 7.64 12.15 -3.10
C THR A 94 8.61 11.94 -1.95
N THR A 95 9.11 13.03 -1.35
CA THR A 95 9.91 12.96 -0.12
C THR A 95 9.15 12.15 0.93
N PRO A 96 9.72 11.07 1.48
CA PRO A 96 9.04 10.25 2.46
C PRO A 96 8.62 11.07 3.67
N THR A 97 7.39 10.88 4.13
CA THR A 97 6.89 11.46 5.39
C THR A 97 7.11 10.48 6.54
N THR A 98 7.11 10.96 7.78
CA THR A 98 7.14 10.09 8.96
C THR A 98 5.88 9.23 9.03
N CYS A 99 6.02 7.94 9.36
CA CYS A 99 4.90 7.03 9.54
C CYS A 99 3.99 7.51 10.68
N ASP A 100 2.68 7.31 10.53
CA ASP A 100 1.78 7.38 11.70
C ASP A 100 2.18 6.27 12.67
N PRO A 101 2.43 6.57 13.96
CA PRO A 101 2.77 5.55 14.96
C PRO A 101 1.78 4.37 14.98
N ASN A 102 0.49 4.62 14.73
CA ASN A 102 -0.53 3.58 14.68
C ASN A 102 -0.32 2.56 13.55
N MET A 103 0.46 2.89 12.52
CA MET A 103 0.83 1.96 11.45
C MET A 103 1.94 0.99 11.88
N LEU A 104 2.92 1.45 12.67
CA LEU A 104 4.08 0.65 13.07
C LEU A 104 3.83 -0.14 14.36
N LEU A 105 3.15 0.45 15.33
CA LEU A 105 2.93 -0.13 16.66
C LEU A 105 2.31 -1.54 16.64
N PRO A 106 1.30 -1.87 15.82
CA PRO A 106 0.72 -3.21 15.78
C PRO A 106 1.72 -4.31 15.42
N TYR A 107 2.75 -3.97 14.64
CA TYR A 107 3.80 -4.91 14.24
C TYR A 107 4.95 -4.93 15.24
N ILE A 108 5.29 -3.76 15.81
CA ILE A 108 6.29 -3.66 16.89
C ILE A 108 5.86 -4.50 18.08
N TYR A 109 4.59 -4.43 18.50
CA TYR A 109 4.09 -5.21 19.64
C TYR A 109 4.02 -6.72 19.43
N GLN A 110 4.28 -7.22 18.22
CA GLN A 110 4.40 -8.65 17.94
C GLN A 110 5.85 -9.16 18.03
N MET A 111 6.81 -8.24 18.22
CA MET A 111 8.23 -8.58 18.36
C MET A 111 8.56 -9.05 19.78
N SER A 112 9.79 -9.55 19.94
CA SER A 112 10.42 -9.74 21.25
C SER A 112 10.34 -8.46 22.10
N ALA A 113 10.22 -8.61 23.42
CA ALA A 113 10.11 -7.49 24.35
C ALA A 113 11.27 -6.47 24.21
N SER A 114 12.50 -6.94 23.98
CA SER A 114 13.66 -6.07 23.73
C SER A 114 13.48 -5.19 22.49
N CYS A 115 12.83 -5.70 21.45
CA CYS A 115 12.56 -4.96 20.23
C CYS A 115 11.39 -4.00 20.37
N VAL A 116 10.36 -4.39 21.13
CA VAL A 116 9.30 -3.46 21.53
C VAL A 116 9.92 -2.25 22.22
N ASP A 117 10.72 -2.47 23.27
CA ASP A 117 11.33 -1.38 24.03
C ASP A 117 12.26 -0.51 23.16
N THR A 118 13.11 -1.15 22.35
CA THR A 118 14.06 -0.44 21.49
C THR A 118 13.36 0.45 20.46
N LEU A 119 12.40 -0.10 19.71
CA LEU A 119 11.73 0.62 18.64
C LEU A 119 10.73 1.65 19.17
N THR A 120 9.95 1.33 20.21
CA THR A 120 9.03 2.32 20.80
C THR A 120 9.77 3.50 21.43
N THR A 121 10.93 3.25 22.05
CA THR A 121 11.81 4.32 22.56
C THR A 121 12.34 5.17 21.42
N ALA A 122 12.85 4.57 20.34
CA ALA A 122 13.36 5.32 19.18
C ALA A 122 12.28 6.16 18.47
N LEU A 123 11.06 5.61 18.36
CA LEU A 123 9.91 6.32 17.79
C LEU A 123 9.49 7.51 18.65
N SER A 124 9.45 7.35 19.97
CA SER A 124 9.00 8.40 20.91
C SER A 124 10.06 9.46 21.19
N SER A 125 11.33 9.08 21.21
CA SER A 125 12.46 10.01 21.46
C SER A 125 12.96 10.71 20.20
N GLY A 126 12.55 10.26 19.01
CA GLY A 126 13.02 10.81 17.74
C GLY A 126 14.53 10.61 17.56
N VAL A 127 15.05 9.47 18.02
CA VAL A 127 16.47 9.12 17.89
C VAL A 127 16.65 8.16 16.72
N ALA A 128 17.64 8.43 15.88
CA ALA A 128 18.06 7.50 14.83
C ALA A 128 18.77 6.32 15.50
N LEU A 129 18.24 5.11 15.31
CA LEU A 129 18.92 3.91 15.75
C LEU A 129 20.01 3.56 14.74
N GLU A 130 21.14 3.06 15.23
CA GLU A 130 22.12 2.42 14.36
C GLU A 130 21.53 1.12 13.78
N GLN A 131 21.97 0.78 12.57
CA GLN A 131 21.53 -0.42 11.85
C GLN A 131 21.66 -1.70 12.67
N SER A 132 22.75 -1.84 13.42
CA SER A 132 22.98 -2.98 14.32
C SER A 132 21.92 -3.10 15.43
N ALA A 133 21.30 -1.99 15.83
CA ALA A 133 20.29 -1.95 16.88
C ALA A 133 18.87 -2.23 16.36
N TYR A 134 18.52 -1.74 15.16
CA TYR A 134 17.18 -1.95 14.61
C TYR A 134 17.03 -3.25 13.79
N CYS A 135 18.10 -3.74 13.13
CA CYS A 135 17.98 -4.89 12.24
C CYS A 135 17.46 -6.18 12.90
N PRO A 136 17.93 -6.58 14.10
CA PRO A 136 17.38 -7.75 14.78
C PRO A 136 15.87 -7.67 15.06
N CYS A 137 15.32 -6.46 15.07
CA CYS A 137 13.91 -6.20 15.32
C CYS A 137 13.10 -6.17 14.01
N TYR A 138 13.58 -5.47 12.99
CA TYR A 138 12.91 -5.45 11.69
C TYR A 138 12.85 -6.83 11.02
N LEU A 139 13.85 -7.69 11.25
CA LEU A 139 13.83 -9.08 10.77
C LEU A 139 12.78 -9.98 11.46
N GLN A 140 12.10 -9.51 12.52
CA GLN A 140 10.98 -10.21 13.15
C GLN A 140 9.63 -9.94 12.44
N ILE A 141 9.61 -8.97 11.53
CA ILE A 141 8.48 -8.71 10.64
C ILE A 141 8.70 -9.47 9.33
N ASN A 142 7.64 -10.02 8.75
CA ASN A 142 7.72 -10.60 7.42
C ASN A 142 8.07 -9.52 6.37
N SER A 143 8.78 -9.94 5.31
CA SER A 143 9.30 -9.04 4.28
C SER A 143 8.22 -8.25 3.57
N THR A 144 7.05 -8.87 3.29
CA THR A 144 5.94 -8.21 2.59
C THR A 144 5.40 -7.04 3.39
N THR A 145 5.21 -7.21 4.69
CA THR A 145 4.79 -6.14 5.60
C THR A 145 5.86 -5.07 5.70
N ALA A 146 7.13 -5.44 5.92
CA ALA A 146 8.20 -4.45 6.05
C ALA A 146 8.36 -3.58 4.79
N GLN A 147 8.26 -4.19 3.61
CA GLN A 147 8.33 -3.50 2.32
C GLN A 147 7.11 -2.59 2.05
N SER A 148 6.00 -2.76 2.77
CA SER A 148 4.84 -1.87 2.63
C SER A 148 5.03 -0.51 3.31
N PHE A 149 6.01 -0.36 4.21
CA PHE A 149 6.26 0.89 4.93
C PHE A 149 7.16 1.84 4.14
N THR A 150 6.54 2.62 3.27
CA THR A 150 7.20 3.64 2.43
C THR A 150 7.41 4.99 3.15
N CYS A 151 7.38 4.99 4.47
CA CYS A 151 7.46 6.19 5.31
C CYS A 151 8.70 6.11 6.22
N LEU A 152 9.16 7.26 6.71
CA LEU A 152 10.28 7.35 7.64
C LEU A 152 9.85 6.81 9.01
N ALA A 153 10.70 6.04 9.70
CA ALA A 153 10.39 5.53 11.03
C ALA A 153 10.10 6.67 12.01
N ASN A 154 10.93 7.71 12.00
CA ASN A 154 10.76 8.93 12.79
C ASN A 154 11.24 10.17 12.01
N SER A 155 11.16 11.35 12.62
CA SER A 155 11.53 12.63 11.99
C SER A 155 13.03 12.79 11.71
N VAL A 156 13.89 11.94 12.28
CA VAL A 156 15.34 11.98 12.07
C VAL A 156 15.84 10.90 11.11
N SER A 157 14.97 9.98 10.70
CA SER A 157 15.30 8.95 9.73
C SER A 157 15.47 9.59 8.35
N THR A 158 16.45 9.13 7.57
CA THR A 158 16.75 9.66 6.23
C THR A 158 16.26 8.75 5.10
N VAL A 159 15.83 7.54 5.44
CA VAL A 159 15.34 6.50 4.53
C VAL A 159 14.06 5.89 5.10
N THR A 160 13.28 5.23 4.26
CA THR A 160 12.00 4.62 4.69
C THR A 160 12.23 3.37 5.54
N VAL A 161 11.24 2.97 6.33
CA VAL A 161 11.28 1.69 7.07
C VAL A 161 11.52 0.51 6.12
N ALA A 162 10.95 0.56 4.90
CA ALA A 162 11.22 -0.44 3.87
C ALA A 162 12.71 -0.47 3.44
N ASP A 163 13.35 0.69 3.30
CA ASP A 163 14.78 0.79 3.00
C ASP A 163 15.65 0.32 4.17
N GLU A 164 15.28 0.67 5.41
CA GLU A 164 15.96 0.20 6.62
C GLU A 164 15.88 -1.33 6.72
N TYR A 165 14.71 -1.91 6.44
CA TYR A 165 14.56 -3.36 6.36
C TYR A 165 15.40 -3.96 5.23
N ALA A 166 15.41 -3.35 4.04
CA ALA A 166 16.19 -3.82 2.90
C ALA A 166 17.70 -3.81 3.18
N ALA A 167 18.18 -2.90 4.02
CA ALA A 167 19.57 -2.86 4.46
C ALA A 167 19.91 -4.00 5.45
N CYS A 168 18.93 -4.62 6.10
CA CYS A 168 19.11 -5.69 7.08
C CYS A 168 19.14 -7.11 6.50
N VAL A 169 18.68 -7.29 5.25
CA VAL A 169 18.54 -8.60 4.58
C VAL A 169 19.69 -8.92 3.64
#